data_AF-A0A0N5CRB7-F1
#
_entry.id   AF-A0A0N5CRB7-F1
#
_cell.length_a   1.000
_cell.length_b   1.000
_cell.length_c   1.000
_cell.angle_alpha   90.00
_cell.angle_beta   90.00
_cell.angle_gamma   90.00
#
_symmetry.space_group_name_H-M   'P 1'
#
loop_
_entity.id
_entity.type
_entity.pdbx_description
1 polymer ?
#
loop_
_entity_poly.entity_id
_entity_poly.type
_entity_poly.pdbx_seq_one_letter_code
_entity_poly.pdbx_strand_id
1 'polypeptide(L)'
;MVVEAKFELIPFLTKHQKFMAKVDYHPDEIGEMIETARVLFSTEGPLIEVTIPVVVVGDIHGQFADLQRIFAAVGRPGRTRFLFLGDYVDRGPQSLECICSLVAWKIAYPKRVFLLRGNHEFASINREYGFYDELATRFSVGQAMRLWKDFNDLFSILPFAALIKHKILCMHGGLSPHLVSLDSIRNIKMPVMEVFPDTLEQDLVWSDPKLDIKGYEPNKLRNVSVAFGEDTVYKACKRMNLDLIIRAHQVMENGYGFFAGRKLVTIFSAPLYAELNNKGAVLRISADMVISYAILNPVSHTTAGKEYFMHNFKDDQRSYRMDDLNGATTLPQLQ
;
A
#
# COMPACT_ATOMS: atom_id res chain seq x y z
N MET A 1 -26.76 19.25 -10.27
CA MET A 1 -25.63 19.61 -11.14
C MET A 1 -24.55 18.58 -10.91
N VAL A 2 -24.40 17.63 -11.82
CA VAL A 2 -23.34 16.62 -11.77
C VAL A 2 -22.08 17.32 -12.27
N VAL A 3 -21.09 17.50 -11.41
CA VAL A 3 -19.77 17.98 -11.84
C VAL A 3 -19.18 16.83 -12.65
N GLU A 4 -19.20 16.95 -13.98
CA GLU A 4 -18.43 16.09 -14.87
C GLU A 4 -16.96 16.14 -14.43
N ALA A 5 -16.35 14.98 -14.26
CA ALA A 5 -15.01 14.85 -13.70
C ALA A 5 -13.98 15.63 -14.54
N LYS A 6 -13.31 16.62 -13.91
CA LYS A 6 -12.21 17.39 -14.50
C LYS A 6 -10.87 16.64 -14.54
N PHE A 7 -10.74 15.57 -13.76
CA PHE A 7 -9.47 14.85 -13.65
C PHE A 7 -9.11 14.11 -14.94
N GLU A 8 -8.13 14.63 -15.67
CA GLU A 8 -7.59 14.00 -16.87
C GLU A 8 -6.65 12.83 -16.53
N LEU A 9 -7.24 11.66 -16.27
CA LEU A 9 -6.53 10.45 -15.83
C LEU A 9 -5.40 10.02 -16.77
N ILE A 10 -5.62 10.04 -18.09
CA ILE A 10 -4.64 9.54 -19.07
C ILE A 10 -3.37 10.41 -19.09
N PRO A 11 -3.47 11.75 -19.26
CA PRO A 11 -2.32 12.64 -19.09
C PRO A 11 -1.61 12.46 -17.74
N PHE A 12 -2.36 12.37 -16.64
CA PHE A 12 -1.80 12.21 -15.30
C PHE A 12 -0.98 10.92 -15.15
N LEU A 13 -1.52 9.78 -15.58
CA LEU A 13 -0.80 8.51 -15.58
C LEU A 13 0.41 8.53 -16.53
N THR A 14 0.32 9.27 -17.64
CA THR A 14 1.43 9.42 -18.60
C THR A 14 2.67 10.03 -17.95
N LYS A 15 2.50 10.93 -16.97
CA LYS A 15 3.61 11.53 -16.21
C LYS A 15 4.45 10.50 -15.46
N HIS A 16 3.83 9.39 -15.04
CA HIS A 16 4.46 8.32 -14.25
C HIS A 16 5.07 7.20 -15.11
N GLN A 17 4.94 7.28 -16.44
CA GLN A 17 5.45 6.24 -17.36
C GLN A 17 6.93 6.42 -17.69
N LYS A 18 7.43 7.65 -17.60
CA LYS A 18 8.84 7.92 -17.81
C LYS A 18 9.56 7.62 -16.50
N PHE A 19 10.56 6.73 -16.56
CA PHE A 19 11.50 6.52 -15.48
C PHE A 19 12.34 7.79 -15.29
N MET A 20 11.80 8.76 -14.56
CA MET A 20 12.40 10.08 -14.38
C MET A 20 12.39 10.49 -12.92
N ALA A 21 13.42 11.27 -12.57
CA ALA A 21 13.45 12.05 -11.35
C ALA A 21 12.26 13.03 -11.33
N LYS A 22 11.71 13.25 -10.13
CA LYS A 22 10.65 14.19 -9.73
C LYS A 22 9.59 14.51 -10.80
N VAL A 23 8.41 13.91 -10.67
CA VAL A 23 7.27 14.19 -11.58
C VAL A 23 6.75 15.59 -11.30
N ASP A 24 6.55 16.43 -12.31
CA ASP A 24 5.99 17.76 -12.09
C ASP A 24 4.46 17.73 -11.96
N TYR A 25 3.95 18.29 -10.86
CA TYR A 25 2.52 18.30 -10.53
C TYR A 25 2.01 19.72 -10.38
N HIS A 26 0.83 19.99 -10.93
CA HIS A 26 0.02 21.13 -10.55
C HIS A 26 -0.80 20.76 -9.28
N PRO A 27 -0.94 21.66 -8.29
CA PRO A 27 -1.76 21.38 -7.10
C PRO A 27 -3.21 21.02 -7.44
N ASP A 28 -3.78 21.67 -8.44
CA ASP A 28 -5.19 21.46 -8.80
C ASP A 28 -5.44 20.07 -9.39
N GLU A 29 -4.52 19.52 -10.21
CA GLU A 29 -4.69 18.14 -10.72
C GLU A 29 -4.54 17.10 -9.62
N ILE A 30 -3.73 17.35 -8.58
CA ILE A 30 -3.65 16.48 -7.40
C ILE A 30 -4.97 16.55 -6.63
N GLY A 31 -5.51 17.76 -6.44
CA GLY A 31 -6.82 17.95 -5.81
C GLY A 31 -7.93 17.20 -6.53
N GLU A 32 -8.02 17.34 -7.85
CA GLU A 32 -9.01 16.63 -8.68
C GLU A 32 -8.85 15.10 -8.64
N MET A 33 -7.60 14.60 -8.63
CA MET A 33 -7.31 13.17 -8.43
C MET A 33 -7.84 12.70 -7.06
N ILE A 34 -7.55 13.44 -5.99
CA ILE A 34 -7.97 13.12 -4.63
C ILE A 34 -9.50 13.11 -4.54
N GLU A 35 -10.19 14.13 -5.07
CA GLU A 35 -11.65 14.18 -5.08
C GLU A 35 -12.27 12.99 -5.80
N THR A 36 -11.74 12.64 -6.98
CA THR A 36 -12.17 11.46 -7.75
C THR A 36 -11.95 10.17 -6.95
N ALA A 37 -10.78 10.02 -6.32
CA ALA A 37 -10.47 8.86 -5.50
C ALA A 37 -11.37 8.76 -4.27
N ARG A 38 -11.72 9.89 -3.63
CA ARG A 38 -12.59 9.90 -2.45
C ARG A 38 -13.98 9.37 -2.74
N VAL A 39 -14.56 9.74 -3.89
CA VAL A 39 -15.84 9.17 -4.34
C VAL A 39 -15.72 7.66 -4.49
N LEU A 40 -14.64 7.17 -5.10
CA LEU A 40 -14.39 5.74 -5.29
C LEU A 40 -14.26 5.01 -3.94
N PHE A 41 -13.36 5.45 -3.06
CA PHE A 41 -13.11 4.81 -1.77
C PHE A 41 -14.30 4.89 -0.82
N SER A 42 -15.18 5.89 -0.96
CA SER A 42 -16.42 5.96 -0.15
C SER A 42 -17.37 4.77 -0.38
N THR A 43 -17.20 4.02 -1.48
CA THR A 43 -17.94 2.79 -1.76
C THR A 43 -17.29 1.52 -1.20
N GLU A 44 -16.06 1.63 -0.68
CA GLU A 44 -15.31 0.52 -0.08
C GLU A 44 -15.46 0.52 1.44
N GLY A 45 -15.64 -0.67 2.01
CA GLY A 45 -15.67 -0.86 3.46
C GLY A 45 -14.27 -1.03 4.06
N PRO A 46 -14.16 -1.08 5.41
CA PRO A 46 -12.87 -1.27 6.08
C PRO A 46 -12.20 -2.61 5.79
N LEU A 47 -12.99 -3.63 5.43
CA LEU A 47 -12.52 -4.94 4.96
C LEU A 47 -13.00 -5.15 3.52
N ILE A 48 -12.05 -5.16 2.57
CA ILE A 48 -12.32 -5.37 1.15
C ILE A 48 -12.09 -6.83 0.73
N GLU A 49 -12.78 -7.28 -0.31
CA GLU A 49 -12.57 -8.61 -0.90
C GLU A 49 -11.70 -8.51 -2.16
N VAL A 50 -10.70 -9.38 -2.27
CA VAL A 50 -9.72 -9.36 -3.36
C VAL A 50 -9.72 -10.70 -4.10
N THR A 51 -9.88 -10.62 -5.42
CA THR A 51 -9.88 -11.80 -6.30
C THR A 51 -8.46 -12.20 -6.69
N ILE A 52 -8.22 -13.50 -6.92
CA ILE A 52 -6.95 -14.01 -7.47
C ILE A 52 -7.02 -14.08 -9.02
N PRO A 53 -5.89 -14.13 -9.74
CA PRO A 53 -4.52 -13.94 -9.26
C PRO A 53 -4.30 -12.51 -8.75
N VAL A 54 -3.38 -12.34 -7.80
CA VAL A 54 -3.03 -11.05 -7.19
C VAL A 54 -1.58 -11.03 -6.73
N VAL A 55 -0.95 -9.86 -6.85
CA VAL A 55 0.35 -9.54 -6.25
C VAL A 55 0.12 -8.71 -5.00
N VAL A 56 0.66 -9.16 -3.88
CA VAL A 56 0.64 -8.46 -2.59
C VAL A 56 1.97 -7.75 -2.38
N VAL A 57 1.89 -6.45 -2.07
CA VAL A 57 3.02 -5.54 -1.94
C VAL A 57 2.99 -4.93 -0.54
N GLY A 58 4.11 -5.00 0.17
CA GLY A 58 4.28 -4.36 1.48
C GLY A 58 4.69 -2.90 1.36
N ASP A 59 5.44 -2.43 2.32
CA ASP A 59 5.86 -1.03 2.47
C ASP A 59 6.66 -0.54 1.25
N ILE A 60 6.43 0.73 0.87
CA ILE A 60 7.09 1.41 -0.24
C ILE A 60 7.89 2.63 0.25
N HIS A 61 7.40 3.36 1.26
CA HIS A 61 8.10 4.47 1.92
C HIS A 61 8.75 5.46 0.96
N GLY A 62 7.98 6.01 0.01
CA GLY A 62 8.48 7.02 -0.92
C GLY A 62 9.61 6.55 -1.85
N GLN A 63 9.83 5.24 -2.02
CA GLN A 63 10.80 4.68 -2.97
C GLN A 63 10.18 4.47 -4.36
N PHE A 64 9.87 5.56 -5.06
CA PHE A 64 9.13 5.51 -6.34
C PHE A 64 9.87 4.71 -7.43
N ALA A 65 11.19 4.82 -7.50
CA ALA A 65 11.97 4.00 -8.44
C ALA A 65 11.77 2.49 -8.20
N ASP A 66 11.70 2.07 -6.94
CA ASP A 66 11.47 0.66 -6.59
C ASP A 66 10.03 0.23 -6.85
N LEU A 67 9.05 1.10 -6.63
CA LEU A 67 7.66 0.86 -7.06
C LEU A 67 7.57 0.58 -8.57
N GLN A 68 8.29 1.37 -9.37
CA GLN A 68 8.35 1.16 -10.82
C GLN A 68 9.08 -0.14 -11.19
N ARG A 69 10.13 -0.52 -10.44
CA ARG A 69 10.80 -1.83 -10.59
C ARG A 69 9.85 -2.98 -10.28
N ILE A 70 8.98 -2.86 -9.27
CA ILE A 70 7.93 -3.85 -8.98
C ILE A 70 7.03 -4.03 -10.19
N PHE A 71 6.50 -2.93 -10.76
CA PHE A 71 5.64 -2.99 -11.95
C PHE A 71 6.33 -3.62 -13.16
N ALA A 72 7.61 -3.32 -13.38
CA ALA A 72 8.39 -3.94 -14.43
C ALA A 72 8.57 -5.45 -14.21
N ALA A 73 8.78 -5.88 -12.95
CA ALA A 73 9.07 -7.28 -12.62
C ALA A 73 7.81 -8.18 -12.60
N VAL A 74 6.65 -7.64 -12.22
CA VAL A 74 5.44 -8.44 -11.94
C VAL A 74 4.25 -8.08 -12.85
N GLY A 75 4.46 -7.16 -13.78
CA GLY A 75 3.43 -6.63 -14.66
C GLY A 75 2.76 -5.39 -14.05
N ARG A 76 2.20 -4.55 -14.91
CA ARG A 76 1.64 -3.26 -14.48
C ARG A 76 0.25 -3.37 -13.89
N PRO A 77 -0.14 -2.39 -13.07
CA PRO A 77 -1.51 -2.29 -12.59
C PRO A 77 -2.50 -2.26 -13.75
N GLY A 78 -3.65 -2.92 -13.57
CA GLY A 78 -4.65 -3.09 -14.62
C GLY A 78 -4.48 -4.37 -15.46
N ARG A 79 -3.25 -4.81 -15.73
CA ARG A 79 -2.96 -6.16 -16.29
C ARG A 79 -2.68 -7.18 -15.19
N THR A 80 -1.85 -6.79 -14.23
CA THR A 80 -1.67 -7.49 -12.97
C THR A 80 -2.57 -6.87 -11.91
N ARG A 81 -3.17 -7.71 -11.07
CA ARG A 81 -3.95 -7.25 -9.93
C ARG A 81 -3.03 -7.05 -8.74
N PHE A 82 -3.19 -5.95 -8.04
CA PHE A 82 -2.34 -5.56 -6.92
C PHE A 82 -3.16 -5.32 -5.66
N LEU A 83 -2.64 -5.81 -4.55
CA LEU A 83 -3.03 -5.43 -3.20
C LEU A 83 -1.81 -4.84 -2.52
N PHE A 84 -1.88 -3.55 -2.18
CA PHE A 84 -0.85 -2.89 -1.38
C PHE A 84 -1.29 -2.82 0.08
N LEU A 85 -0.35 -3.08 0.99
CA LEU A 85 -0.65 -3.22 2.41
C LEU A 85 -0.56 -1.91 3.22
N GLY A 86 -0.02 -0.83 2.65
CA GLY A 86 0.14 0.46 3.33
C GLY A 86 1.56 1.01 3.22
N ASP A 87 1.82 2.11 3.94
CA ASP A 87 3.11 2.79 4.03
C ASP A 87 3.67 3.19 2.66
N TYR A 88 2.90 4.03 1.99
CA TYR A 88 3.23 4.60 0.69
C TYR A 88 4.18 5.79 0.82
N VAL A 89 3.99 6.56 1.89
CA VAL A 89 4.65 7.85 2.13
C VAL A 89 5.70 7.76 3.24
N ASP A 90 6.38 8.89 3.44
CA ASP A 90 7.45 9.14 4.40
C ASP A 90 8.75 8.38 4.12
N ARG A 91 9.79 8.78 4.85
CA ARG A 91 11.14 8.19 4.89
C ARG A 91 11.94 8.35 3.59
N GLY A 92 11.37 7.95 2.46
CA GLY A 92 11.95 8.14 1.14
C GLY A 92 11.58 9.49 0.51
N PRO A 93 12.32 9.92 -0.52
CA PRO A 93 12.24 11.28 -1.07
C PRO A 93 11.14 11.50 -2.13
N GLN A 94 10.39 10.45 -2.49
CA GLN A 94 9.41 10.48 -3.59
C GLN A 94 8.05 9.93 -3.14
N SER A 95 7.59 10.34 -1.96
CA SER A 95 6.31 9.92 -1.40
C SER A 95 5.16 10.43 -2.26
N LEU A 96 5.25 11.66 -2.77
CA LEU A 96 4.21 12.23 -3.62
C LEU A 96 4.06 11.43 -4.92
N GLU A 97 5.16 11.03 -5.56
CA GLU A 97 5.11 10.17 -6.75
C GLU A 97 4.51 8.80 -6.47
N CYS A 98 4.88 8.17 -5.35
CA CYS A 98 4.31 6.88 -4.95
C CYS A 98 2.79 6.97 -4.81
N ILE A 99 2.30 7.90 -3.99
CA ILE A 99 0.85 7.96 -3.70
C ILE A 99 0.04 8.44 -4.90
N CYS A 100 0.51 9.45 -5.65
CA CYS A 100 -0.16 9.92 -6.87
C CYS A 100 -0.28 8.80 -7.92
N SER A 101 0.80 8.05 -8.15
CA SER A 101 0.79 6.90 -9.07
C SER A 101 -0.22 5.85 -8.64
N LEU A 102 -0.19 5.44 -7.36
CA LEU A 102 -1.05 4.38 -6.84
C LEU A 102 -2.53 4.76 -6.87
N VAL A 103 -2.86 6.00 -6.47
CA VAL A 103 -4.23 6.51 -6.50
C VAL A 103 -4.73 6.62 -7.95
N ALA A 104 -3.91 7.11 -8.88
CA ALA A 104 -4.30 7.15 -10.29
C ALA A 104 -4.54 5.75 -10.87
N TRP A 105 -3.73 4.76 -10.52
CA TRP A 105 -3.97 3.35 -10.91
C TRP A 105 -5.22 2.75 -10.25
N LYS A 106 -5.53 3.15 -9.02
CA LYS A 106 -6.78 2.79 -8.34
C LYS A 106 -8.00 3.35 -9.06
N ILE A 107 -7.97 4.62 -9.45
CA ILE A 107 -9.03 5.27 -10.24
C ILE A 107 -9.21 4.53 -11.57
N ALA A 108 -8.10 4.23 -12.25
CA ALA A 108 -8.14 3.56 -13.55
C ALA A 108 -8.67 2.11 -13.48
N TYR A 109 -8.37 1.37 -12.40
CA TYR A 109 -8.72 -0.04 -12.26
C TYR A 109 -9.20 -0.39 -10.84
N PRO A 110 -10.38 0.13 -10.42
CA PRO A 110 -10.90 -0.04 -9.05
C PRO A 110 -10.98 -1.50 -8.59
N LYS A 111 -11.27 -2.42 -9.53
CA LYS A 111 -11.44 -3.86 -9.27
C LYS A 111 -10.13 -4.68 -9.40
N ARG A 112 -9.00 -4.02 -9.70
CA ARG A 112 -7.70 -4.68 -9.89
C ARG A 112 -6.57 -4.03 -9.09
N VAL A 113 -6.77 -2.86 -8.53
CA VAL A 113 -5.78 -2.19 -7.68
C VAL A 113 -6.48 -1.91 -6.35
N PHE A 114 -5.87 -2.38 -5.27
CA PHE A 114 -6.40 -2.27 -3.93
C PHE A 114 -5.32 -1.66 -3.04
N LEU A 115 -5.69 -0.62 -2.29
CA LEU A 115 -4.78 0.10 -1.41
C LEU A 115 -5.34 -0.03 0.02
N LEU A 116 -4.57 -0.64 0.91
CA LEU A 116 -4.87 -0.63 2.34
C LEU A 116 -4.19 0.55 3.02
N ARG A 117 -4.58 0.82 4.25
CA ARG A 117 -3.99 1.87 5.07
C ARG A 117 -2.82 1.33 5.90
N GLY A 118 -1.66 1.98 5.81
CA GLY A 118 -0.55 1.78 6.73
C GLY A 118 -0.54 2.78 7.88
N ASN A 119 0.43 2.65 8.78
CA ASN A 119 0.57 3.55 9.91
C ASN A 119 1.14 4.92 9.51
N HIS A 120 1.82 5.02 8.36
CA HIS A 120 2.28 6.30 7.81
C HIS A 120 1.16 7.11 7.14
N GLU A 121 0.01 6.50 6.84
CA GLU A 121 -1.17 7.20 6.31
C GLU A 121 -2.03 7.85 7.42
N PHE A 122 -1.39 8.38 8.47
CA PHE A 122 -2.01 9.19 9.53
C PHE A 122 -1.34 10.56 9.61
N ALA A 123 -2.13 11.61 9.84
CA ALA A 123 -1.67 12.99 9.78
C ALA A 123 -0.52 13.28 10.76
N SER A 124 -0.65 12.79 11.99
CA SER A 124 0.40 12.89 13.01
C SER A 124 1.73 12.29 12.54
N ILE A 125 1.68 11.12 11.88
CA ILE A 125 2.86 10.38 11.41
C ILE A 125 3.45 11.03 10.15
N ASN A 126 2.67 11.25 9.11
CA ASN A 126 3.20 11.80 7.85
C ASN A 126 3.60 13.27 7.91
N ARG A 127 3.22 13.97 8.98
CA ARG A 127 3.78 15.27 9.30
C ARG A 127 5.15 15.18 9.97
N GLU A 128 5.38 14.16 10.80
CA GLU A 128 6.63 13.96 11.52
C GLU A 128 7.71 13.30 10.66
N TYR A 129 7.34 12.38 9.76
CA TYR A 129 8.28 11.50 9.05
C TYR A 129 8.55 11.88 7.58
N GLY A 130 8.05 13.03 7.12
CA GLY A 130 8.61 13.73 5.97
C GLY A 130 7.66 14.01 4.80
N PHE A 131 6.46 13.44 4.74
CA PHE A 131 5.55 13.71 3.62
C PHE A 131 5.10 15.17 3.55
N TYR A 132 4.75 15.78 4.70
CA TYR A 132 4.44 17.21 4.74
C TYR A 132 5.62 18.07 4.27
N ASP A 133 6.84 17.73 4.70
CA ASP A 133 8.05 18.46 4.34
C ASP A 133 8.36 18.34 2.83
N GLU A 134 8.09 17.17 2.24
CA GLU A 134 8.17 16.98 0.80
C GLU A 134 7.19 17.93 0.08
N LEU A 135 5.94 18.01 0.52
CA LEU A 135 4.94 18.94 -0.06
C LEU A 135 5.38 20.40 0.11
N ALA A 136 5.88 20.78 1.29
CA ALA A 136 6.34 22.14 1.60
C ALA A 136 7.58 22.56 0.80
N THR A 137 8.41 21.59 0.39
CA THR A 137 9.57 21.81 -0.49
C THR A 137 9.13 22.00 -1.95
N ARG A 138 7.96 21.48 -2.33
CA ARG A 138 7.49 21.42 -3.72
C ARG A 138 6.50 22.51 -4.09
N PHE A 139 5.73 22.99 -3.12
CA PHE A 139 4.64 23.93 -3.34
C PHE A 139 4.76 25.10 -2.38
N SER A 140 4.00 26.19 -2.64
CA SER A 140 3.89 27.25 -1.63
C SER A 140 3.31 26.70 -0.32
N VAL A 141 3.65 27.32 0.82
CA VAL A 141 3.20 26.86 2.15
C VAL A 141 1.69 26.64 2.22
N GLY A 142 0.89 27.55 1.63
CA GLY A 142 -0.57 27.42 1.60
C GLY A 142 -1.07 26.26 0.71
N GLN A 143 -0.40 25.99 -0.40
CA GLN A 143 -0.71 24.85 -1.26
C GLN A 143 -0.31 23.53 -0.59
N ALA A 144 0.89 23.47 0.00
CA ALA A 144 1.38 22.29 0.71
C ALA A 144 0.45 21.91 1.88
N MET A 145 0.03 22.88 2.70
CA MET A 145 -0.91 22.64 3.80
C MET A 145 -2.27 22.12 3.32
N ARG A 146 -2.81 22.69 2.23
CA ARG A 146 -4.05 22.22 1.62
C ARG A 146 -3.92 20.79 1.11
N LEU A 147 -2.91 20.52 0.27
CA LEU A 147 -2.68 19.19 -0.29
C LEU A 147 -2.45 18.13 0.81
N TRP A 148 -1.68 18.48 1.85
CA TRP A 148 -1.47 17.60 2.99
C TRP A 148 -2.78 17.25 3.71
N LYS A 149 -3.66 18.23 3.91
CA LYS A 149 -5.00 17.99 4.47
C LYS A 149 -5.82 17.11 3.53
N ASP A 150 -5.83 17.39 2.23
CA ASP A 150 -6.61 16.64 1.25
C ASP A 150 -6.15 15.17 1.15
N PHE A 151 -4.85 14.91 1.19
CA PHE A 151 -4.31 13.56 1.26
C PHE A 151 -4.70 12.85 2.56
N ASN A 152 -4.66 13.52 3.71
CA ASN A 152 -5.08 12.91 4.96
C ASN A 152 -6.60 12.64 5.01
N ASP A 153 -7.41 13.49 4.40
CA ASP A 153 -8.84 13.24 4.21
C ASP A 153 -9.07 11.99 3.33
N LEU A 154 -8.24 11.77 2.30
CA LEU A 154 -8.25 10.53 1.49
C LEU A 154 -7.74 9.31 2.27
N PHE A 155 -6.65 9.44 3.03
CA PHE A 155 -6.11 8.36 3.85
C PHE A 155 -7.09 7.88 4.91
N SER A 156 -7.89 8.79 5.46
CA SER A 156 -8.89 8.50 6.49
C SER A 156 -9.97 7.49 6.05
N ILE A 157 -10.16 7.31 4.75
CA ILE A 157 -11.16 6.40 4.15
C ILE A 157 -10.54 5.15 3.50
N LEU A 158 -9.22 4.97 3.58
CA LEU A 158 -8.59 3.75 3.06
C LEU A 158 -9.01 2.52 3.89
N PRO A 159 -9.30 1.36 3.25
CA PRO A 159 -9.56 0.12 3.96
C PRO A 159 -8.39 -0.31 4.87
N PHE A 160 -8.69 -0.94 6.00
CA PHE A 160 -7.67 -1.44 6.92
C PHE A 160 -7.18 -2.85 6.56
N ALA A 161 -8.04 -3.66 5.94
CA ALA A 161 -7.71 -5.04 5.64
C ALA A 161 -8.34 -5.51 4.32
N ALA A 162 -7.78 -6.58 3.78
CA ALA A 162 -8.33 -7.30 2.65
C ALA A 162 -8.47 -8.80 2.95
N LEU A 163 -9.49 -9.42 2.37
CA LEU A 163 -9.69 -10.85 2.41
C LEU A 163 -9.54 -11.41 0.99
N ILE A 164 -8.60 -12.35 0.81
CA ILE A 164 -8.39 -13.05 -0.46
C ILE A 164 -9.01 -14.44 -0.33
N LYS A 165 -9.94 -14.76 -1.25
CA LYS A 165 -10.60 -16.08 -1.34
C LYS A 165 -11.22 -16.56 -0.02
N HIS A 166 -11.66 -15.64 0.84
CA HIS A 166 -12.18 -15.95 2.19
C HIS A 166 -11.22 -16.73 3.10
N LYS A 167 -9.94 -16.83 2.75
CA LYS A 167 -8.96 -17.72 3.39
C LYS A 167 -7.68 -17.01 3.81
N ILE A 168 -7.35 -15.89 3.20
CA ILE A 168 -6.12 -15.16 3.48
C ILE A 168 -6.48 -13.75 3.90
N LEU A 169 -6.21 -13.42 5.17
CA LEU A 169 -6.43 -12.09 5.71
C LEU A 169 -5.16 -11.25 5.54
N CYS A 170 -5.29 -10.07 4.94
CA CYS A 170 -4.20 -9.15 4.68
C CYS A 170 -4.42 -7.84 5.42
N MET A 171 -3.39 -7.29 6.06
CA MET A 171 -3.41 -6.00 6.76
C MET A 171 -2.00 -5.41 6.83
N HIS A 172 -1.83 -4.20 7.36
CA HIS A 172 -0.50 -3.59 7.50
C HIS A 172 0.26 -4.10 8.74
N GLY A 173 -0.35 -3.84 9.89
CA GLY A 173 0.06 -4.18 11.24
C GLY A 173 -0.12 -5.67 11.51
N GLY A 174 -1.00 -6.02 12.42
CA GLY A 174 -1.27 -7.42 12.71
C GLY A 174 -2.49 -7.62 13.57
N LEU A 175 -2.42 -8.66 14.40
CA LEU A 175 -3.55 -9.08 15.22
C LEU A 175 -3.77 -8.10 16.39
N SER A 176 -5.02 -8.02 16.81
CA SER A 176 -5.48 -7.22 17.95
C SER A 176 -6.21 -8.10 18.96
N PRO A 177 -6.16 -7.83 20.28
CA PRO A 177 -7.05 -8.42 21.26
C PRO A 177 -8.53 -8.18 20.92
N HIS A 178 -8.82 -7.07 20.23
CA HIS A 178 -10.16 -6.66 19.80
C HIS A 178 -10.61 -7.33 18.47
N LEU A 179 -9.70 -8.03 17.77
CA LEU A 179 -9.98 -8.75 16.53
C LEU A 179 -10.59 -10.13 16.82
N VAL A 180 -11.86 -10.15 17.22
CA VAL A 180 -12.58 -11.38 17.57
C VAL A 180 -13.12 -12.12 16.35
N SER A 181 -13.53 -11.43 15.29
CA SER A 181 -13.97 -12.01 14.02
C SER A 181 -13.66 -11.06 12.86
N LEU A 182 -13.88 -11.51 11.62
CA LEU A 182 -13.79 -10.62 10.46
C LEU A 182 -14.79 -9.46 10.53
N ASP A 183 -15.91 -9.62 11.23
CA ASP A 183 -16.91 -8.56 11.43
C ASP A 183 -16.39 -7.45 12.35
N SER A 184 -15.40 -7.72 13.22
CA SER A 184 -14.72 -6.67 13.97
C SER A 184 -14.17 -5.60 13.03
N ILE A 185 -13.56 -6.01 11.91
CA ILE A 185 -13.03 -5.09 10.90
C ILE A 185 -14.17 -4.47 10.09
N ARG A 186 -15.13 -5.27 9.61
CA ARG A 186 -16.26 -4.76 8.79
C ARG A 186 -17.06 -3.65 9.48
N ASN A 187 -17.11 -3.66 10.80
CA ASN A 187 -17.89 -2.72 11.60
C ASN A 187 -17.13 -1.44 12.00
N ILE A 188 -15.85 -1.30 11.64
CA ILE A 188 -15.09 -0.05 11.84
C ILE A 188 -15.85 1.11 11.18
N LYS A 189 -16.02 2.22 11.92
CA LYS A 189 -16.72 3.40 11.42
C LYS A 189 -15.74 4.30 10.67
N MET A 190 -15.90 4.34 9.34
CA MET A 190 -15.14 5.23 8.46
C MET A 190 -15.82 6.62 8.37
N PRO A 191 -15.07 7.72 8.19
CA PRO A 191 -13.61 7.81 8.15
C PRO A 191 -12.96 7.68 9.54
N VAL A 192 -11.72 7.19 9.58
CA VAL A 192 -10.89 7.18 10.79
C VAL A 192 -9.80 8.24 10.65
N MET A 193 -9.95 9.39 11.29
CA MET A 193 -8.97 10.48 11.16
C MET A 193 -7.67 10.18 11.91
N GLU A 194 -7.79 9.64 13.12
CA GLU A 194 -6.69 9.30 14.03
C GLU A 194 -6.99 7.95 14.68
N VAL A 195 -5.94 7.28 15.16
CA VAL A 195 -6.07 6.07 15.99
C VAL A 195 -5.84 6.42 17.44
N PHE A 196 -6.63 5.82 18.33
CA PHE A 196 -6.51 6.00 19.78
C PHE A 196 -5.81 4.80 20.43
N PRO A 197 -5.21 4.96 21.62
CA PRO A 197 -4.68 3.84 22.37
C PRO A 197 -5.73 2.76 22.62
N ASP A 198 -5.32 1.49 22.54
CA ASP A 198 -6.16 0.33 22.85
C ASP A 198 -7.40 0.19 21.94
N THR A 199 -7.24 0.48 20.64
CA THR A 199 -8.29 0.24 19.65
C THR A 199 -7.87 -0.76 18.57
N LEU A 200 -8.87 -1.39 17.93
CA LEU A 200 -8.64 -2.32 16.83
C LEU A 200 -7.89 -1.64 15.67
N GLU A 201 -8.27 -0.42 15.31
CA GLU A 201 -7.69 0.35 14.22
C GLU A 201 -6.20 0.63 14.46
N GLN A 202 -5.82 0.94 15.70
CA GLN A 202 -4.42 1.10 16.09
C GLN A 202 -3.65 -0.20 15.84
N ASP A 203 -4.16 -1.32 16.33
CA ASP A 203 -3.48 -2.60 16.24
C ASP A 203 -3.37 -3.14 14.80
N LEU A 204 -4.40 -2.91 13.98
CA LEU A 204 -4.40 -3.31 12.56
C LEU A 204 -3.27 -2.66 11.75
N VAL A 205 -2.70 -1.54 12.22
CA VAL A 205 -1.60 -0.84 11.54
C VAL A 205 -0.29 -0.82 12.34
N TRP A 206 -0.30 -1.07 13.67
CA TRP A 206 0.89 -0.96 14.52
C TRP A 206 1.35 -2.25 15.21
N SER A 207 0.51 -3.29 15.27
CA SER A 207 0.89 -4.48 16.05
C SER A 207 1.93 -5.33 15.35
N ASP A 208 2.76 -6.01 16.13
CA ASP A 208 3.90 -6.80 15.63
C ASP A 208 3.90 -8.25 16.16
N PRO A 209 4.18 -9.26 15.30
CA PRO A 209 4.53 -10.59 15.79
C PRO A 209 5.84 -10.52 16.56
N LYS A 210 5.92 -11.28 17.67
CA LYS A 210 7.12 -11.38 18.49
C LYS A 210 7.36 -12.83 18.92
N LEU A 211 8.61 -13.25 18.85
CA LEU A 211 9.05 -14.57 19.32
C LEU A 211 9.02 -14.63 20.85
N ASP A 212 8.89 -15.85 21.38
CA ASP A 212 9.04 -16.17 22.80
C ASP A 212 8.03 -15.51 23.75
N ILE A 213 6.88 -15.06 23.24
CA ILE A 213 5.75 -14.58 24.03
C ILE A 213 4.49 -15.43 23.80
N LYS A 214 3.56 -15.38 24.76
CA LYS A 214 2.23 -15.99 24.64
C LYS A 214 1.16 -14.92 24.72
N GLY A 215 0.13 -15.01 23.88
CA GLY A 215 -0.96 -14.04 23.86
C GLY A 215 -0.51 -12.70 23.28
N TYR A 216 -0.80 -11.62 24.02
CA TYR A 216 -0.46 -10.25 23.68
C TYR A 216 0.30 -9.59 24.83
N GLU A 217 1.22 -8.70 24.51
CA GLU A 217 1.88 -7.81 25.47
C GLU A 217 2.05 -6.41 24.87
N PRO A 218 2.33 -5.35 25.66
CA PRO A 218 2.61 -4.02 25.12
C PRO A 218 3.79 -4.05 24.13
N ASN A 219 3.65 -3.41 22.96
CA ASN A 219 4.71 -3.35 21.97
C ASN A 219 5.77 -2.31 22.37
N LYS A 220 6.78 -2.75 23.11
CA LYS A 220 7.88 -1.89 23.58
C LYS A 220 8.73 -1.32 22.45
N LEU A 221 8.80 -1.99 21.29
CA LEU A 221 9.60 -1.52 20.16
C LEU A 221 8.96 -0.31 19.50
N ARG A 222 7.64 -0.32 19.35
CA ARG A 222 6.88 0.78 18.75
C ARG A 222 6.48 1.84 19.77
N ASN A 223 6.40 1.47 21.05
CA ASN A 223 5.85 2.30 22.14
C ASN A 223 4.36 2.65 21.94
N VAL A 224 3.66 1.87 21.12
CA VAL A 224 2.23 1.96 20.77
C VAL A 224 1.76 0.56 20.40
N SER A 225 0.47 0.24 20.61
CA SER A 225 -0.13 -1.05 20.27
C SER A 225 0.49 -2.22 21.04
N VAL A 226 0.30 -3.43 20.54
CA VAL A 226 0.64 -4.72 21.15
C VAL A 226 1.58 -5.53 20.28
N ALA A 227 2.40 -6.36 20.92
CA ALA A 227 3.08 -7.46 20.29
C ALA A 227 2.28 -8.75 20.52
N PHE A 228 2.33 -9.71 19.59
CA PHE A 228 1.59 -10.96 19.71
C PHE A 228 2.43 -12.21 19.39
N GLY A 229 2.14 -13.29 20.12
CA GLY A 229 2.83 -14.58 19.99
C GLY A 229 2.26 -15.49 18.90
N GLU A 230 2.94 -16.60 18.64
CA GLU A 230 2.50 -17.59 17.64
C GLU A 230 1.13 -18.21 18.00
N ASP A 231 0.86 -18.42 19.28
CA ASP A 231 -0.40 -19.00 19.75
C ASP A 231 -1.61 -18.13 19.37
N THR A 232 -1.44 -16.81 19.39
CA THR A 232 -2.44 -15.84 18.95
C THR A 232 -2.75 -16.00 17.46
N VAL A 233 -1.72 -16.19 16.63
CA VAL A 233 -1.89 -16.44 15.18
C VAL A 233 -2.65 -17.74 14.94
N TYR A 234 -2.26 -18.84 15.58
CA TYR A 234 -2.97 -20.12 15.42
C TYR A 234 -4.43 -20.02 15.86
N LYS A 235 -4.70 -19.37 17.00
CA LYS A 235 -6.06 -19.14 17.50
C LYS A 235 -6.88 -18.29 16.53
N ALA A 236 -6.31 -17.21 16.01
CA ALA A 236 -6.98 -16.32 15.05
C ALA A 236 -7.31 -17.05 13.75
N CYS A 237 -6.34 -17.78 13.17
CA CYS A 237 -6.55 -18.56 11.96
C CYS A 237 -7.63 -19.63 12.14
N LYS A 238 -7.61 -20.37 13.26
CA LYS A 238 -8.67 -21.34 13.58
C LYS A 238 -10.04 -20.68 13.74
N ARG A 239 -10.11 -19.60 14.53
CA ARG A 239 -11.36 -18.91 14.86
C ARG A 239 -12.03 -18.28 13.65
N MET A 240 -11.24 -17.69 12.75
CA MET A 240 -11.73 -17.00 11.55
C MET A 240 -11.67 -17.88 10.29
N ASN A 241 -11.36 -19.17 10.43
CA ASN A 241 -11.23 -20.14 9.32
C ASN A 241 -10.23 -19.69 8.22
N LEU A 242 -9.12 -19.08 8.63
CA LEU A 242 -8.08 -18.59 7.74
C LEU A 242 -6.96 -19.63 7.58
N ASP A 243 -6.45 -19.70 6.36
CA ASP A 243 -5.31 -20.53 6.03
C ASP A 243 -3.99 -19.79 6.27
N LEU A 244 -3.99 -18.46 6.09
CA LEU A 244 -2.82 -17.58 6.15
C LEU A 244 -3.21 -16.14 6.55
N ILE A 245 -2.30 -15.45 7.25
CA ILE A 245 -2.29 -14.00 7.42
C ILE A 245 -1.10 -13.41 6.67
N ILE A 246 -1.31 -12.35 5.89
CA ILE A 246 -0.23 -11.61 5.22
C ILE A 246 -0.19 -10.18 5.79
N ARG A 247 1.00 -9.73 6.18
CA ARG A 247 1.20 -8.39 6.74
C ARG A 247 2.46 -7.69 6.21
N ALA A 248 2.71 -6.45 6.63
CA ALA A 248 3.87 -5.64 6.22
C ALA A 248 4.63 -5.02 7.43
N HIS A 249 5.06 -3.74 7.39
CA HIS A 249 5.47 -2.89 8.52
C HIS A 249 6.74 -3.27 9.33
N GLN A 250 7.23 -4.50 9.23
CA GLN A 250 8.55 -4.89 9.74
C GLN A 250 9.50 -5.16 8.58
N VAL A 251 10.66 -4.51 8.62
CA VAL A 251 11.75 -4.75 7.66
C VAL A 251 12.18 -6.21 7.75
N MET A 252 12.28 -6.86 6.60
CA MET A 252 12.74 -8.25 6.47
C MET A 252 14.00 -8.29 5.62
N GLU A 253 15.05 -8.98 6.08
CA GLU A 253 16.35 -9.02 5.39
C GLU A 253 16.22 -9.47 3.93
N ASN A 254 15.40 -10.48 3.66
CA ASN A 254 15.13 -10.98 2.30
C ASN A 254 13.84 -10.40 1.68
N GLY A 255 13.27 -9.34 2.27
CA GLY A 255 12.01 -8.74 1.85
C GLY A 255 10.76 -9.51 2.28
N TYR A 256 10.91 -10.68 2.91
CA TYR A 256 9.81 -11.40 3.53
C TYR A 256 10.27 -12.24 4.72
N GLY A 257 9.33 -12.59 5.61
CA GLY A 257 9.57 -13.44 6.78
C GLY A 257 8.37 -14.33 7.10
N PHE A 258 8.62 -15.47 7.74
CA PHE A 258 7.58 -16.40 8.19
C PHE A 258 7.47 -16.39 9.70
N PHE A 259 6.24 -16.56 10.21
CA PHE A 259 5.95 -16.68 11.63
C PHE A 259 4.84 -17.72 11.87
N ALA A 260 4.79 -18.30 13.07
CA ALA A 260 3.77 -19.26 13.47
C ALA A 260 3.61 -20.42 12.46
N GLY A 261 4.71 -21.13 12.17
CA GLY A 261 4.67 -22.28 11.25
C GLY A 261 4.18 -21.92 9.84
N ARG A 262 4.51 -20.72 9.35
CA ARG A 262 4.08 -20.14 8.07
C ARG A 262 2.58 -19.80 7.99
N LYS A 263 1.89 -19.71 9.13
CA LYS A 263 0.52 -19.17 9.21
C LYS A 263 0.46 -17.65 9.16
N LEU A 264 1.59 -16.97 9.32
CA LEU A 264 1.74 -15.55 9.05
C LEU A 264 2.98 -15.31 8.18
N VAL A 265 2.83 -14.43 7.20
CA VAL A 265 3.90 -13.95 6.33
C VAL A 265 3.99 -12.43 6.45
N THR A 266 5.19 -11.92 6.69
CA THR A 266 5.48 -10.49 6.57
C THR A 266 6.14 -10.22 5.21
N ILE A 267 5.68 -9.20 4.49
CA ILE A 267 6.21 -8.73 3.20
C ILE A 267 6.71 -7.31 3.36
N PHE A 268 7.91 -7.02 2.85
CA PHE A 268 8.52 -5.70 2.86
C PHE A 268 9.08 -5.41 1.46
N SER A 269 8.59 -4.36 0.81
CA SER A 269 8.82 -4.13 -0.63
C SER A 269 9.82 -3.00 -0.93
N ALA A 270 10.39 -2.38 0.10
CA ALA A 270 11.41 -1.34 0.02
C ALA A 270 12.84 -1.92 0.24
N PRO A 271 13.62 -2.19 -0.82
CA PRO A 271 15.03 -2.58 -0.68
C PRO A 271 15.90 -1.41 -0.20
N LEU A 272 17.02 -1.68 0.47
CA LEU A 272 17.93 -0.67 1.03
C LEU A 272 17.24 0.36 1.95
N TYR A 273 16.22 -0.08 2.68
CA TYR A 273 15.42 0.83 3.49
C TYR A 273 16.24 1.41 4.64
N ALA A 274 16.25 2.74 4.76
CA ALA A 274 17.00 3.46 5.79
C ALA A 274 18.48 3.02 5.90
N GLU A 275 19.13 2.81 4.74
CA GLU A 275 20.54 2.37 4.61
C GLU A 275 20.84 0.98 5.19
N LEU A 276 19.80 0.19 5.50
CA LEU A 276 19.95 -1.23 5.78
C LEU A 276 20.31 -1.99 4.50
N ASN A 277 20.93 -3.16 4.63
CA ASN A 277 21.28 -4.01 3.47
C ASN A 277 20.16 -5.02 3.11
N ASN A 278 18.91 -4.68 3.36
CA ASN A 278 17.77 -5.58 3.11
C ASN A 278 17.38 -5.61 1.62
N LYS A 279 16.86 -6.76 1.18
CA LYS A 279 16.13 -6.88 -0.08
C LYS A 279 14.67 -6.45 0.11
N GLY A 280 14.02 -6.13 -0.99
CA GLY A 280 12.57 -6.06 -1.08
C GLY A 280 11.99 -7.35 -1.63
N ALA A 281 10.72 -7.62 -1.38
CA ALA A 281 9.99 -8.69 -2.05
C ALA A 281 8.53 -8.30 -2.27
N VAL A 282 7.91 -8.95 -3.24
CA VAL A 282 6.45 -8.98 -3.40
C VAL A 282 5.98 -10.42 -3.46
N LEU A 283 4.79 -10.68 -2.92
CA LEU A 283 4.17 -12.00 -2.89
C LEU A 283 3.19 -12.13 -4.05
N ARG A 284 3.21 -13.25 -4.77
CA ARG A 284 2.30 -13.54 -5.88
C ARG A 284 1.43 -14.73 -5.51
N ILE A 285 0.12 -14.56 -5.64
CA ILE A 285 -0.87 -15.63 -5.52
C ILE A 285 -1.41 -15.92 -6.91
N SER A 286 -1.13 -17.12 -7.43
CA SER A 286 -1.61 -17.55 -8.75
C SER A 286 -3.11 -17.88 -8.73
N ALA A 287 -3.68 -18.13 -9.91
CA ALA A 287 -5.06 -18.60 -10.02
C ALA A 287 -5.30 -19.96 -9.31
N ASP A 288 -4.25 -20.77 -9.20
CA ASP A 288 -4.25 -22.09 -8.54
C ASP A 288 -3.87 -22.00 -7.05
N MET A 289 -3.92 -20.80 -6.46
CA MET A 289 -3.55 -20.55 -5.05
C MET A 289 -2.09 -20.88 -4.71
N VAL A 290 -1.21 -20.96 -5.71
CA VAL A 290 0.23 -21.13 -5.48
C VAL A 290 0.82 -19.78 -5.07
N ILE A 291 1.47 -19.76 -3.90
CA ILE A 291 2.18 -18.61 -3.38
C ILE A 291 3.65 -18.67 -3.83
N SER A 292 4.11 -17.61 -4.46
CA SER A 292 5.52 -17.42 -4.86
C SER A 292 5.98 -15.99 -4.55
N TYR A 293 7.28 -15.73 -4.63
CA TYR A 293 7.86 -14.43 -4.30
C TYR A 293 8.68 -13.92 -5.48
N ALA A 294 8.60 -12.62 -5.75
CA ALA A 294 9.55 -11.93 -6.61
C ALA A 294 10.43 -11.03 -5.74
N ILE A 295 11.74 -11.26 -5.79
CA ILE A 295 12.73 -10.55 -4.96
C ILE A 295 13.24 -9.32 -5.71
N LEU A 296 13.29 -8.19 -5.01
CA LEU A 296 13.90 -6.95 -5.44
C LEU A 296 15.24 -6.79 -4.72
N ASN A 297 16.34 -7.04 -5.45
CA ASN A 297 17.66 -6.78 -4.90
C ASN A 297 17.90 -5.27 -4.73
N PRO A 298 18.66 -4.85 -3.71
CA PRO A 298 19.31 -3.55 -3.65
C PRO A 298 19.91 -3.12 -4.98
N VAL A 299 19.79 -1.83 -5.29
CA VAL A 299 20.52 -1.22 -6.40
C VAL A 299 21.64 -0.35 -5.82
N SER A 300 22.89 -0.72 -6.09
CA SER A 300 24.12 0.01 -5.73
C SER A 300 24.34 1.20 -6.66
N HIS A 301 25.23 2.17 -6.37
CA HIS A 301 25.57 3.22 -7.35
C HIS A 301 25.96 2.73 -8.76
N THR A 302 26.47 1.50 -8.89
CA THR A 302 26.84 0.85 -10.16
C THR A 302 25.69 0.12 -10.86
N THR A 303 24.63 -0.24 -10.13
CA THR A 303 23.43 -0.93 -10.65
C THR A 303 22.15 -0.08 -10.52
N ALA A 304 22.26 1.05 -9.83
CA ALA A 304 21.29 2.11 -9.65
C ALA A 304 21.56 3.21 -10.68
N GLY A 305 20.58 4.07 -10.83
CA GLY A 305 20.66 5.19 -11.74
C GLY A 305 19.81 4.99 -12.98
N LYS A 306 19.33 6.13 -13.47
CA LYS A 306 18.45 6.22 -14.63
C LYS A 306 19.02 5.47 -15.84
N GLU A 307 20.33 5.57 -16.08
CA GLU A 307 20.98 4.95 -17.24
C GLU A 307 21.04 3.43 -17.15
N TYR A 308 21.53 2.87 -16.04
CA TYR A 308 21.57 1.41 -15.88
C TYR A 308 20.17 0.82 -15.88
N PHE A 309 19.21 1.46 -15.18
CA PHE A 309 17.84 1.01 -15.24
C PHE A 309 17.26 1.14 -16.65
N MET A 310 17.35 2.29 -17.34
CA MET A 310 16.84 2.43 -18.70
C MET A 310 17.51 1.47 -19.71
N HIS A 311 18.79 1.18 -19.53
CA HIS A 311 19.53 0.27 -20.40
C HIS A 311 19.10 -1.19 -20.22
N ASN A 312 18.83 -1.60 -18.98
CA ASN A 312 18.42 -2.97 -18.66
C ASN A 312 16.90 -3.15 -18.60
N PHE A 313 16.15 -2.06 -18.49
CA PHE A 313 14.71 -2.00 -18.63
C PHE A 313 14.38 -2.25 -20.09
N LYS A 314 13.77 -3.39 -20.35
CA LYS A 314 13.23 -3.68 -21.66
C LYS A 314 11.83 -3.10 -21.72
N ASP A 315 11.68 -1.99 -22.45
CA ASP A 315 10.38 -1.55 -22.92
C ASP A 315 9.88 -2.51 -24.00
N ASP A 316 9.45 -3.69 -23.58
CA ASP A 316 8.86 -4.71 -24.43
C ASP A 316 7.40 -4.38 -24.80
N GLN A 317 6.95 -3.15 -24.53
CA GLN A 317 5.56 -2.71 -24.60
C GLN A 317 4.57 -3.61 -23.83
N ARG A 318 5.04 -4.49 -22.94
CA ARG A 318 4.17 -5.20 -21.98
C ARG A 318 4.00 -4.40 -20.69
N SER A 319 4.93 -3.49 -20.48
CA SER A 319 4.86 -2.42 -19.51
C SER A 319 3.87 -1.35 -20.03
N TYR A 320 4.29 -0.24 -20.62
CA TYR A 320 3.47 0.96 -20.82
C TYR A 320 2.76 1.03 -22.19
N ARG A 321 1.54 0.48 -22.36
CA ARG A 321 0.69 0.75 -23.56
C ARG A 321 -0.39 1.79 -23.29
N MET A 322 -0.60 2.69 -24.25
CA MET A 322 -1.71 3.64 -24.24
C MET A 322 -3.08 2.95 -24.30
N ASP A 323 -3.19 1.82 -25.02
CA ASP A 323 -4.44 1.07 -25.17
C ASP A 323 -4.98 0.53 -23.83
N ASP A 324 -4.09 0.26 -22.86
CA ASP A 324 -4.52 -0.19 -21.54
C ASP A 324 -5.32 0.93 -20.84
N LEU A 325 -4.89 2.20 -20.98
CA LEU A 325 -5.56 3.35 -20.36
C LEU A 325 -6.91 3.67 -21.00
N ASN A 326 -7.12 3.32 -22.26
CA ASN A 326 -8.38 3.52 -22.98
C ASN A 326 -9.51 2.58 -22.49
N GLY A 327 -9.18 1.50 -21.77
CA GLY A 327 -10.17 0.65 -21.09
C GLY A 327 -10.69 1.21 -19.76
N ALA A 328 -10.04 2.26 -19.23
CA ALA A 328 -10.38 2.89 -17.94
C ALA A 328 -11.38 4.05 -18.08
N THR A 329 -11.60 4.58 -19.29
CA THR A 329 -12.49 5.73 -19.55
C THR A 329 -13.95 5.35 -19.78
N THR A 330 -14.28 4.06 -19.96
CA THR A 330 -15.67 3.59 -19.94
C THR A 330 -16.08 3.28 -18.50
N LEU A 331 -16.58 4.29 -17.79
CA LEU A 331 -17.41 4.08 -16.60
C LEU A 331 -18.52 3.08 -16.96
N PRO A 332 -18.66 1.93 -16.28
CA PRO A 332 -19.78 1.04 -16.53
C PRO A 332 -21.06 1.82 -16.22
N GLN A 333 -21.89 2.04 -17.24
CA GLN A 333 -23.28 2.40 -17.02
C GLN A 333 -23.89 1.24 -16.22
N LEU A 334 -24.15 1.51 -14.94
CA LEU A 334 -24.93 0.64 -14.08
C LEU A 334 -26.33 0.53 -14.70
N GLN A 335 -26.71 -0.67 -15.13
CA GLN A 335 -28.12 -1.04 -15.30
C GLN A 335 -28.77 -1.27 -13.95
#